data_AF-A0A2U8PN34-F1
#
_entry.id   AF-A0A2U8PN34-F1
#
_cell.length_a   1.000
_cell.length_b   1.000
_cell.length_c   1.000
_cell.angle_alpha   90.00
_cell.angle_beta   90.00
_cell.angle_gamma   90.00
#
_symmetry.space_group_name_H-M   'P 1'
#
loop_
_entity.id
_entity.type
_entity.pdbx_description
1 polymer ?
#
loop_
_entity_poly.entity_id
_entity_poly.type
_entity_poly.pdbx_seq_one_letter_code
_entity_poly.pdbx_strand_id
1 'polypeptide(L)'
;MNQNGQPHSSAWVTFTYASFAASAFLIAIGIFFLPIDFWMKGYLTMGIVMLIQTCITLTKTVRDNHESSRLVNRIEDAKAERLLMEVSKAA
;
A
#
# COMPACT_ATOMS: atom_id res chain seq x y z
N MET A 1 -14.13 5.59 18.62
CA MET A 1 -12.64 5.50 18.69
C MET A 1 -12.03 6.30 17.54
N ASN A 2 -11.65 7.56 17.77
CA ASN A 2 -11.13 8.44 16.72
C ASN A 2 -9.64 8.15 16.45
N GLN A 3 -9.38 7.22 15.54
CA GLN A 3 -8.02 6.95 15.04
C GLN A 3 -7.77 7.80 13.80
N ASN A 4 -7.48 9.09 14.02
CA ASN A 4 -6.82 9.93 13.03
C ASN A 4 -5.44 9.33 12.78
N GLY A 5 -5.27 8.59 11.68
CA GLY A 5 -3.96 8.10 11.25
C GLY A 5 -3.05 9.31 11.09
N GLN A 6 -2.09 9.47 12.00
CA GLN A 6 -1.13 10.57 11.91
C GLN A 6 -0.33 10.37 10.62
N PRO A 7 -0.29 11.36 9.71
CA PRO A 7 0.53 11.25 8.51
C PRO A 7 2.00 11.11 8.93
N HIS A 8 2.76 10.33 8.16
CA HIS A 8 4.20 10.25 8.37
C HIS A 8 4.87 11.61 8.14
N SER A 9 5.96 11.88 8.87
CA SER A 9 6.79 13.05 8.64
C SER A 9 7.28 13.10 7.19
N SER A 10 7.36 14.30 6.61
CA SER A 10 7.84 14.52 5.24
C SER A 10 9.24 13.93 5.02
N ALA A 11 10.12 13.98 6.03
CA ALA A 11 11.44 13.38 5.98
C ALA A 11 11.39 11.86 5.79
N TRP A 12 10.47 11.17 6.49
CA TRP A 12 10.29 9.72 6.38
C TRP A 12 9.73 9.32 5.01
N VAL A 13 8.78 10.09 4.50
CA VAL A 13 8.21 9.88 3.16
C VAL A 13 9.30 9.99 2.11
N THR A 14 10.09 11.07 2.12
CA THR A 14 11.20 11.27 1.19
C THR A 14 12.25 10.17 1.31
N PHE A 15 12.63 9.78 2.54
CA PHE A 15 13.58 8.68 2.76
C PHE A 15 13.10 7.38 2.12
N THR A 16 11.83 7.02 2.31
CA THR A 16 11.27 5.78 1.75
C THR A 16 11.32 5.77 0.22
N TYR A 17 10.97 6.89 -0.43
CA TYR A 17 11.08 7.01 -1.89
C TYR A 17 12.52 6.94 -2.37
N ALA A 18 13.45 7.62 -1.68
CA ALA A 18 14.86 7.60 -2.02
C ALA A 18 15.47 6.21 -1.85
N SER A 19 15.16 5.50 -0.76
CA SER A 19 15.62 4.12 -0.53
C SER A 19 15.13 3.16 -1.62
N PHE A 20 13.84 3.24 -1.98
CA PHE A 20 13.31 2.40 -3.06
C PHE A 20 14.00 2.69 -4.41
N ALA A 21 14.18 3.97 -4.76
CA ALA A 21 14.88 4.35 -5.98
C ALA A 21 16.34 3.88 -5.99
N ALA A 22 17.05 4.02 -4.85
CA ALA A 22 18.42 3.52 -4.70
C ALA A 22 18.49 1.99 -4.85
N SER A 23 17.56 1.24 -4.24
CA SER A 23 17.50 -0.21 -4.38
C SER A 23 17.26 -0.65 -5.83
N ALA A 24 16.30 -0.02 -6.52
CA ALA A 24 16.02 -0.30 -7.93
C ALA A 24 17.24 0.00 -8.82
N PHE A 25 17.94 1.10 -8.54
CA PHE A 25 19.16 1.49 -9.26
C PHE A 25 20.31 0.50 -9.05
N LEU A 26 20.55 0.07 -7.81
CA LEU A 26 21.58 -0.93 -7.50
C LEU A 26 21.32 -2.27 -8.20
N ILE A 27 20.06 -2.71 -8.26
CA ILE A 27 19.68 -3.90 -9.02
C ILE A 27 19.96 -3.70 -10.52
N ALA A 28 19.56 -2.57 -11.10
CA ALA A 28 19.80 -2.28 -12.51
C ALA A 28 21.30 -2.27 -12.85
N ILE A 29 22.13 -1.66 -12.01
CA ILE A 29 23.59 -1.73 -12.09
C ILE A 29 24.08 -3.18 -12.03
N GLY A 30 23.58 -3.97 -11.07
CA GLY A 30 23.94 -5.37 -10.92
C GLY A 30 23.67 -6.19 -12.18
N ILE A 31 22.50 -6.01 -12.80
CA ILE A 31 22.15 -6.67 -14.07
C ILE A 31 23.05 -6.18 -15.21
N PHE A 32 23.36 -4.88 -15.26
CA PHE A 32 24.22 -4.31 -16.29
C PHE A 32 25.62 -4.94 -16.27
N PHE A 33 26.26 -5.04 -15.10
CA PHE A 33 27.60 -5.60 -14.93
C PHE A 33 27.65 -7.13 -14.91
N LEU A 34 26.51 -7.82 -14.88
CA LEU A 34 26.47 -9.28 -14.88
C LEU A 34 27.03 -9.84 -16.20
N PRO A 35 28.00 -10.79 -16.20
CA PRO A 35 28.62 -11.33 -17.40
C PRO A 35 27.77 -12.47 -18.01
N ILE A 36 26.54 -12.15 -18.40
CA ILE A 36 25.57 -13.07 -19.04
C ILE A 36 25.08 -12.48 -20.37
N ASP A 37 24.40 -13.30 -21.18
CA ASP A 37 23.84 -12.84 -22.44
C ASP A 37 22.68 -11.86 -22.26
N PHE A 38 22.40 -11.12 -23.32
CA PHE A 38 21.38 -10.06 -23.33
C PHE A 38 19.95 -10.58 -23.09
N TRP A 39 19.63 -11.78 -23.59
CA TRP A 39 18.30 -12.38 -23.43
C TRP A 39 18.05 -12.76 -21.96
N MET A 40 19.05 -13.35 -21.29
CA MET A 40 18.97 -13.64 -19.86
C MET A 40 18.87 -12.37 -19.01
N LYS A 41 19.60 -11.29 -19.35
CA LYS A 41 19.42 -9.97 -18.68
C LYS A 41 18.00 -9.45 -18.85
N GLY A 42 17.44 -9.58 -20.06
CA GLY A 42 16.07 -9.21 -20.35
C GLY A 42 15.06 -9.97 -19.50
N TYR A 43 15.20 -11.31 -19.43
CA TYR A 43 14.33 -12.16 -18.61
C TYR A 43 14.37 -11.78 -17.13
N LEU A 44 15.57 -11.58 -16.58
CA LEU A 44 15.76 -11.17 -15.19
C LEU A 44 15.12 -9.79 -14.91
N THR A 45 15.32 -8.84 -15.81
CA THR A 45 14.75 -7.49 -15.70
C THR A 45 13.22 -7.53 -15.74
N MET A 46 12.63 -8.30 -16.66
CA MET A 46 11.17 -8.48 -16.74
C MET A 46 10.59 -9.04 -15.44
N GLY A 47 11.22 -10.09 -14.90
CA GLY A 47 10.78 -10.71 -13.64
C GLY A 47 10.82 -9.73 -12.46
N ILE A 48 11.90 -8.96 -12.34
CA ILE A 48 12.06 -7.96 -11.28
C ILE A 48 11.02 -6.84 -11.41
N VAL A 49 10.81 -6.31 -12.61
CA VAL A 49 9.81 -5.25 -12.83
C VAL A 49 8.40 -5.74 -12.50
N MET A 50 8.02 -6.94 -12.94
CA MET A 50 6.72 -7.53 -12.60
C MET A 50 6.56 -7.79 -11.10
N LEU A 51 7.60 -8.29 -10.44
CA LEU A 51 7.58 -8.53 -9.00
C LEU A 51 7.40 -7.23 -8.21
N ILE A 52 8.11 -6.16 -8.58
CA ILE A 52 7.96 -4.84 -7.97
C ILE A 52 6.55 -4.30 -8.18
N GLN A 53 6.02 -4.35 -9.40
CA GLN A 53 4.67 -3.88 -9.73
C GLN A 53 3.59 -4.61 -8.90
N THR A 54 3.68 -5.93 -8.83
CA THR A 54 2.73 -6.76 -8.09
C THR A 54 2.85 -6.57 -6.59
N CYS A 55 4.05 -6.37 -6.04
CA CYS A 55 4.25 -6.05 -4.63
C CYS A 55 3.61 -4.71 -4.22
N ILE A 56 3.76 -3.67 -5.05
CA ILE A 56 3.11 -2.36 -4.82
C ILE A 56 1.59 -2.51 -4.89
N THR A 57 1.09 -3.24 -5.89
CA THR A 57 -0.35 -3.48 -6.07
C THR A 57 -0.92 -4.25 -4.88
N LEU A 58 -0.25 -5.32 -4.45
CA LEU A 58 -0.64 -6.11 -3.29
C LEU A 58 -0.71 -5.27 -2.01
N THR A 59 0.31 -4.43 -1.77
CA THR A 59 0.36 -3.55 -0.59
C THR A 59 -0.81 -2.55 -0.60
N LYS A 60 -1.14 -1.98 -1.77
CA LYS A 60 -2.30 -1.10 -1.93
C LYS A 60 -3.59 -1.87 -1.66
N THR A 61 -3.80 -3.02 -2.29
CA THR A 61 -4.99 -3.86 -2.07
C THR A 61 -5.21 -4.20 -0.59
N VAL A 62 -4.14 -4.55 0.14
CA VAL A 62 -4.22 -4.85 1.57
C VAL A 62 -4.62 -3.61 2.37
N ARG A 63 -4.07 -2.43 2.05
CA ARG A 63 -4.43 -1.16 2.70
C ARG A 63 -5.88 -0.78 2.40
N ASP A 64 -6.29 -0.86 1.15
CA ASP A 64 -7.63 -0.50 0.68
C ASP A 64 -8.68 -1.40 1.34
N ASN A 65 -8.40 -2.70 1.49
CA ASN A 65 -9.25 -3.63 2.23
C ASN A 65 -9.35 -3.27 3.72
N HIS A 66 -8.24 -2.90 4.35
CA HIS A 66 -8.23 -2.50 5.75
C HIS A 66 -9.01 -1.20 5.99
N GLU A 67 -8.88 -0.21 5.11
CA GLU A 67 -9.63 1.04 5.17
C GLU A 67 -11.12 0.82 4.90
N SER A 68 -11.46 0.02 3.89
CA SER A 68 -12.85 -0.30 3.54
C SER A 68 -13.61 -0.95 4.70
N SER A 69 -13.02 -1.97 5.34
CA SER A 69 -13.63 -2.63 6.51
C SER A 69 -13.85 -1.66 7.68
N ARG A 70 -12.92 -0.72 7.90
CA ARG A 70 -13.08 0.31 8.95
C ARG A 70 -14.20 1.29 8.63
N LEU A 71 -14.38 1.66 7.37
CA LEU A 71 -15.47 2.53 6.93
C LEU A 71 -16.83 1.85 7.09
N VAL A 72 -16.94 0.56 6.71
CA VAL A 72 -18.17 -0.23 6.89
C VAL A 72 -18.59 -0.27 8.35
N ASN A 73 -17.68 -0.62 9.27
CA ASN A 73 -18.00 -0.68 10.70
C ASN A 73 -18.50 0.66 11.25
N ARG A 74 -17.90 1.79 10.83
CA ARG A 74 -18.36 3.13 11.26
C ARG A 74 -19.77 3.46 10.76
N ILE A 75 -20.12 3.01 9.56
CA ILE A 75 -21.46 3.22 8.99
C ILE A 75 -22.47 2.35 9.75
N GLU A 76 -22.13 1.11 10.08
CA GLU A 76 -22.97 0.21 10.87
C GLU A 76 -23.21 0.76 12.27
N ASP A 77 -22.18 1.23 12.97
CA ASP A 77 -22.29 1.88 14.28
C ASP A 77 -23.24 3.10 14.22
N ALA A 78 -23.07 3.98 13.24
CA ALA A 78 -23.91 5.17 13.10
C ALA A 78 -25.37 4.84 12.74
N LYS A 79 -25.59 3.78 11.96
CA LYS A 79 -26.95 3.29 11.65
C LYS A 79 -27.61 2.67 12.88
N ALA A 80 -26.87 1.85 13.64
CA ALA A 80 -27.33 1.28 14.90
C ALA A 80 -27.71 2.38 15.90
N GLU A 81 -26.86 3.40 16.06
CA GLU A 81 -27.14 4.55 16.92
C GLU A 81 -28.42 5.30 16.49
N ARG A 82 -28.62 5.53 15.19
CA ARG A 82 -29.85 6.15 14.67
C ARG A 82 -31.10 5.34 14.96
N LEU A 83 -31.07 4.03 14.75
CA LEU A 83 -32.21 3.15 15.03
C LEU A 83 -32.58 3.17 16.52
N LEU A 84 -31.58 3.16 17.40
CA LEU A 84 -31.80 3.27 18.85
C LEU A 84 -32.45 4.62 19.22
N MET A 85 -32.01 5.73 18.63
CA MET A 85 -32.62 7.05 18.86
C MET A 85 -34.07 7.12 18.37
N GLU A 86 -34.38 6.52 17.21
CA GLU A 86 -35.74 6.48 16.68
C GLU A 86 -36.68 5.68 17.60
N VAL A 87 -36.24 4.51 18.07
CA VAL A 87 -37.01 3.69 19.02
C VAL A 87 -37.20 4.44 20.35
N SER A 88 -36.16 5.07 20.88
CA SER A 88 -36.24 5.86 22.12
C SER A 88 -37.16 7.08 22.01
N LYS A 89 -37.32 7.66 20.82
CA LYS A 89 -38.20 8.81 20.59
C LYS A 89 -39.67 8.41 20.45
N ALA A 90 -39.92 7.17 20.01
CA ALA A 90 -41.27 6.64 19.81
C ALA A 90 -41.89 6.04 21.07
N ALA A 91 -41.08 5.76 22.11
CA ALA A 91 -41.50 5.34 23.44
C ALA A 91 -41.74 6.54 24.36
#